data_AF-A0A367KDA7-F1
#
_entry.id   AF-A0A367KDA7-F1
#
_cell.length_a   1.000
_cell.length_b   1.000
_cell.length_c   1.000
_cell.angle_alpha   90.00
_cell.angle_beta   90.00
_cell.angle_gamma   90.00
#
_symmetry.space_group_name_H-M   'P 1'
#
loop_
_entity.id
_entity.type
_entity.pdbx_description
1 polymer ?
#
loop_
_entity_poly.entity_id
_entity_poly.type
_entity_poly.pdbx_seq_one_letter_code
_entity_poly.pdbx_strand_id
1 'polypeptide(L)'
;MKAIQLYVLIALICIVHVAFANTKCKLSVDKAQLKASGSHLRIRGHVSVGNSHCKPTKDDDNDVSTTITLSSKKRFSFRDAKGETHSGKKCTITANWYNTPDKYHHSGKNKEVYVPFRLAHSIDCDKDAKASTKKSKTTTKKKKTTTKKRKTTTKKRKTTTKKKSHKTSSVSSQSHGFDGKATFFTPNQGACGEWNDNNDMIAAVGGELYGSYSKKSSVCGKKVLVTNKANGKSVKVTITDACESCDKTHIDLSPAAFAKIGKFDTGVLKVEWHYI
;
A
#
# COMPACT_ATOMS: atom_id res chain seq x y z
N MET A 1 12.89 17.20 -16.07
CA MET A 1 11.61 16.53 -15.73
C MET A 1 10.49 17.28 -16.45
N LYS A 2 9.72 16.64 -17.34
CA LYS A 2 8.76 17.34 -18.23
C LYS A 2 7.31 16.99 -17.83
N ALA A 3 6.46 18.02 -17.77
CA ALA A 3 5.08 17.95 -17.30
C ALA A 3 4.20 17.01 -18.15
N ILE A 4 3.40 16.18 -17.48
CA ILE A 4 2.37 15.31 -18.06
C ILE A 4 1.03 16.03 -17.94
N GLN A 5 0.31 16.22 -19.05
CA GLN A 5 -1.04 16.79 -19.02
C GLN A 5 -2.04 15.63 -18.92
N LEU A 6 -2.69 15.50 -17.77
CA LEU A 6 -3.44 14.31 -17.37
C LEU A 6 -4.90 14.69 -17.12
N TYR A 7 -5.79 14.07 -17.89
CA TYR A 7 -7.23 14.24 -17.76
C TYR A 7 -7.82 13.01 -17.09
N VAL A 8 -8.13 13.11 -15.80
CA VAL A 8 -8.88 12.10 -15.06
C VAL A 8 -10.38 12.32 -15.32
N LEU A 9 -11.04 11.32 -15.90
CA LEU A 9 -12.49 11.32 -16.12
C LEU A 9 -13.08 10.23 -15.24
N ILE A 10 -13.80 10.61 -14.19
CA ILE A 10 -14.53 9.72 -13.30
C ILE A 10 -15.94 9.54 -13.87
N ALA A 11 -16.37 8.31 -14.13
CA ALA A 11 -17.72 8.00 -14.56
C ALA A 11 -18.33 7.02 -13.55
N LEU A 12 -19.29 7.49 -12.76
CA LEU A 12 -20.10 6.63 -11.90
C LEU A 12 -21.24 6.01 -12.72
N ILE A 13 -21.44 4.70 -12.54
CA ILE A 13 -22.62 3.97 -12.99
C ILE A 13 -23.21 3.32 -11.75
N CYS A 14 -24.33 3.83 -11.26
CA CYS A 14 -25.09 3.25 -10.16
C CYS A 14 -26.30 2.51 -10.75
N ILE A 15 -26.45 1.21 -10.47
CA ILE A 15 -27.60 0.43 -10.95
C ILE A 15 -28.51 0.16 -9.75
N VAL A 16 -29.50 1.03 -9.54
CA VAL A 16 -30.61 0.74 -8.62
C VAL A 16 -31.94 1.12 -9.30
N HIS A 17 -32.93 0.22 -9.19
CA HIS A 17 -34.22 0.20 -9.89
C HIS A 17 -35.24 1.28 -9.46
N VAL A 18 -34.79 2.47 -9.10
CA VAL A 18 -35.65 3.65 -8.89
C VAL A 18 -34.92 4.82 -9.52
N ALA A 19 -35.63 5.75 -10.15
CA ALA A 19 -35.05 6.81 -10.98
C ALA A 19 -33.99 7.66 -10.22
N PHE A 20 -32.71 7.28 -10.32
CA PHE A 20 -31.59 8.00 -9.73
C PHE A 20 -30.77 8.67 -10.83
N ALA A 21 -30.59 9.98 -10.70
CA ALA A 21 -29.73 10.75 -11.58
C ALA A 21 -28.31 10.16 -11.56
N ASN A 22 -27.83 9.73 -12.73
CA ASN A 22 -26.43 9.37 -12.96
C ASN A 22 -25.53 10.58 -12.68
N THR A 23 -25.15 10.78 -11.43
CA THR A 23 -24.31 11.91 -11.04
C THR A 23 -22.87 11.60 -11.44
N LYS A 24 -22.45 12.13 -12.60
CA LYS A 24 -21.07 11.98 -13.07
C LYS A 24 -20.19 13.01 -12.35
N CYS A 25 -19.28 12.52 -11.51
CA CYS A 25 -18.31 13.35 -10.82
C CYS A 25 -17.07 13.50 -11.68
N LYS A 26 -16.45 14.68 -11.74
CA LYS A 26 -15.19 14.85 -12.49
C LYS A 26 -14.14 15.53 -11.63
N LEU A 27 -12.98 14.89 -11.54
CA LEU A 27 -11.76 15.42 -10.95
C LEU A 27 -10.68 15.35 -12.01
N SER A 28 -10.10 16.48 -12.41
CA SER A 28 -8.95 16.50 -13.33
C SER A 28 -7.67 16.82 -12.55
N VAL A 29 -6.54 16.23 -12.95
CA VAL A 29 -5.25 16.49 -12.30
C VAL A 29 -4.21 16.85 -13.35
N ASP A 30 -3.99 18.14 -13.61
CA ASP A 30 -3.02 18.57 -14.60
C ASP A 30 -1.58 18.54 -14.07
N LYS A 31 -0.60 18.48 -14.98
CA LYS A 31 0.85 18.47 -14.63
C LYS A 31 1.20 17.35 -13.66
N ALA A 32 0.54 16.19 -13.81
CA ALA A 32 0.59 15.13 -12.83
C ALA A 32 1.95 14.40 -12.82
N GLN A 33 2.35 13.97 -11.62
CA GLN A 33 3.42 13.02 -11.39
C GLN A 33 2.81 11.74 -10.82
N LEU A 34 3.19 10.61 -11.40
CA LEU A 34 2.72 9.29 -10.98
C LEU A 34 3.81 8.62 -10.13
N LYS A 35 3.42 8.14 -8.95
CA LYS A 35 4.26 7.28 -8.10
C LYS A 35 3.43 6.10 -7.64
N ALA A 36 3.70 4.92 -8.19
CA ALA A 36 3.11 3.69 -7.69
C ALA A 36 3.92 3.14 -6.52
N SER A 37 3.23 2.72 -5.48
CA SER A 37 3.72 1.78 -4.47
C SER A 37 3.19 0.38 -4.79
N GLY A 38 3.57 -0.62 -3.99
CA GLY A 38 2.96 -1.96 -4.07
C GLY A 38 1.49 -2.00 -3.63
N SER A 39 0.90 -0.89 -3.18
CA SER A 39 -0.46 -0.84 -2.60
C SER A 39 -1.37 0.17 -3.30
N HIS A 40 -0.83 1.29 -3.80
CA HIS A 40 -1.61 2.37 -4.39
C HIS A 40 -0.84 3.15 -5.46
N LEU A 41 -1.58 3.84 -6.34
CA LEU A 41 -1.05 4.82 -7.27
C LEU A 41 -1.25 6.23 -6.71
N ARG A 42 -0.15 6.95 -6.46
CA ARG A 42 -0.18 8.38 -6.14
C ARG A 42 -0.15 9.21 -7.41
N ILE A 43 -1.08 10.15 -7.51
CA ILE A 43 -1.19 11.11 -8.61
C ILE A 43 -1.08 12.51 -8.00
N ARG A 44 0.07 13.17 -8.15
CA ARG A 44 0.30 14.52 -7.63
C ARG A 44 0.27 15.54 -8.74
N GLY A 45 -0.55 16.57 -8.64
CA GLY A 45 -0.62 17.62 -9.65
C GLY A 45 -1.52 18.79 -9.29
N HIS A 46 -1.95 19.52 -10.31
CA HIS A 46 -2.91 20.60 -10.20
C HIS A 46 -4.31 20.01 -10.28
N VAL A 47 -4.97 19.90 -9.13
CA VAL A 47 -6.31 19.32 -9.05
C VAL A 47 -7.34 20.39 -9.39
N SER A 48 -8.26 20.06 -10.31
CA SER A 48 -9.45 20.83 -10.62
C SER A 48 -10.68 19.96 -10.37
N VAL A 49 -11.54 20.40 -9.46
CA VAL A 49 -12.81 19.73 -9.12
C VAL A 49 -13.89 20.29 -10.03
N GLY A 50 -14.54 19.44 -10.83
CA GLY A 50 -15.58 19.85 -11.78
C GLY A 50 -16.91 20.16 -11.12
N ASN A 51 -17.50 19.18 -10.40
CA ASN A 51 -18.70 19.37 -9.58
C ASN A 51 -18.44 18.89 -8.13
N SER A 52 -18.79 19.72 -7.15
CA SER A 52 -18.63 19.44 -5.72
C SER A 52 -19.89 18.82 -5.08
N HIS A 53 -20.97 18.70 -5.83
CA HIS A 53 -22.26 18.14 -5.37
C HIS A 53 -22.31 16.62 -5.36
N CYS A 54 -21.23 15.96 -5.76
CA CYS A 54 -21.10 14.52 -5.66
C CYS A 54 -20.92 14.10 -4.21
N LYS A 55 -21.89 13.36 -3.67
CA LYS A 55 -21.80 12.71 -2.38
C LYS A 55 -22.43 11.32 -2.52
N PRO A 56 -21.69 10.21 -2.39
CA PRO A 56 -22.32 8.94 -2.10
C PRO A 56 -23.08 9.06 -0.78
N THR A 57 -24.25 8.44 -0.68
CA THR A 57 -24.91 8.33 0.61
C THR A 57 -24.12 7.34 1.48
N LYS A 58 -24.34 7.34 2.80
CA LYS A 58 -23.55 6.52 3.75
C LYS A 58 -23.62 5.01 3.48
N ASP A 59 -24.55 4.57 2.63
CA ASP A 59 -24.85 3.17 2.35
C ASP A 59 -24.38 2.72 0.94
N ASP A 60 -23.88 3.62 0.10
CA ASP A 60 -23.60 3.35 -1.33
C ASP A 60 -22.12 3.04 -1.65
N ASP A 61 -21.22 2.90 -0.66
CA ASP A 61 -19.77 2.74 -0.91
C ASP A 61 -19.42 1.51 -1.78
N ASN A 62 -20.30 0.50 -1.83
CA ASN A 62 -20.14 -0.69 -2.67
C ASN A 62 -20.64 -0.50 -4.12
N ASP A 63 -21.48 0.51 -4.37
CA ASP A 63 -22.09 0.80 -5.67
C ASP A 63 -21.39 1.95 -6.43
N VAL A 64 -20.31 2.48 -5.84
CA VAL A 64 -19.50 3.53 -6.46
C VAL A 64 -18.36 2.94 -7.28
N SER A 65 -18.49 3.04 -8.61
CA SER A 65 -17.38 2.82 -9.55
C SER A 65 -16.69 4.13 -9.91
N THR A 66 -15.37 4.19 -9.69
CA THR A 66 -14.51 5.29 -10.13
C THR A 66 -13.68 4.87 -11.33
N THR A 67 -13.80 5.61 -12.42
CA THR A 67 -12.90 5.52 -13.57
C THR A 67 -11.80 6.58 -13.45
N ILE A 68 -10.54 6.19 -13.65
CA ILE A 68 -9.42 7.12 -13.73
C ILE A 68 -8.78 6.96 -15.10
N THR A 69 -8.91 7.99 -15.92
CA THR A 69 -8.15 8.08 -17.17
C THR A 69 -6.84 8.81 -16.93
N LEU A 70 -5.74 8.18 -17.29
CA LEU A 70 -4.40 8.75 -17.27
C LEU A 70 -3.99 8.96 -18.73
N SER A 71 -3.69 10.19 -19.13
CA SER A 71 -3.22 10.51 -20.48
C SER A 71 -1.90 11.27 -20.40
N SER A 72 -1.01 11.05 -21.35
CA SER A 72 0.29 11.72 -21.44
C SER A 72 0.79 11.79 -22.88
N LYS A 73 1.50 12.86 -23.24
CA LYS A 73 2.20 12.97 -24.53
C LYS A 73 3.33 11.95 -24.66
N LYS A 74 3.94 11.56 -23.54
CA LYS A 74 5.01 10.57 -23.46
C LYS A 74 4.51 9.29 -22.81
N ARG A 75 5.10 8.15 -23.21
CA ARG A 75 4.85 6.88 -22.53
C ARG A 75 5.20 7.01 -21.04
N PHE A 76 4.34 6.46 -20.20
CA PHE A 76 4.58 6.28 -18.78
C PHE A 76 4.34 4.81 -18.41
N SER A 77 4.87 4.40 -17.26
CA SER A 77 4.65 3.07 -16.74
C SER A 77 4.52 3.11 -15.22
N PHE A 78 3.74 2.20 -14.67
CA PHE A 78 3.63 1.98 -13.24
C PHE A 78 3.41 0.48 -12.97
N ARG A 79 3.70 0.05 -11.76
CA ARG A 79 3.51 -1.34 -11.32
C ARG A 79 2.34 -1.39 -10.36
N ASP A 80 1.46 -2.37 -10.51
CA ASP A 80 0.33 -2.56 -9.60
C ASP A 80 0.69 -3.42 -8.38
N ALA A 81 -0.30 -3.67 -7.52
CA ALA A 81 -0.13 -4.48 -6.31
C ALA A 81 0.17 -5.96 -6.57
N LYS A 82 -0.12 -6.49 -7.77
CA LYS A 82 0.25 -7.85 -8.18
C LYS A 82 1.66 -7.91 -8.77
N GLY A 83 2.32 -6.76 -8.90
CA GLY A 83 3.62 -6.65 -9.50
C GLY A 83 3.59 -6.57 -11.03
N GLU A 84 2.41 -6.45 -11.64
CA GLU A 84 2.25 -6.33 -13.10
C GLU A 84 2.60 -4.90 -13.53
N THR A 85 3.34 -4.77 -14.64
CA THR A 85 3.73 -3.46 -15.17
C THR A 85 2.76 -3.03 -16.25
N HIS A 86 2.13 -1.89 -16.01
CA HIS A 86 1.20 -1.22 -16.91
C HIS A 86 1.93 -0.08 -17.60
N SER A 87 1.84 0.02 -18.93
CA SER A 87 2.53 1.09 -19.67
C SER A 87 1.78 1.51 -20.93
N GLY A 88 1.78 2.81 -21.20
CA GLY A 88 1.04 3.40 -22.30
C GLY A 88 1.20 4.92 -22.36
N LYS A 89 0.56 5.54 -23.35
CA LYS A 89 0.28 6.98 -23.39
C LYS A 89 -1.09 7.29 -22.79
N LYS A 90 -1.99 6.30 -22.74
CA LYS A 90 -3.30 6.36 -22.12
C LYS A 90 -3.55 5.09 -21.31
N CYS A 91 -3.89 5.23 -20.04
CA CYS A 91 -4.34 4.14 -19.19
C CYS A 91 -5.68 4.47 -18.55
N THR A 92 -6.55 3.49 -18.40
CA THR A 92 -7.84 3.59 -17.72
C THR A 92 -7.85 2.61 -16.56
N ILE A 93 -8.05 3.12 -15.35
CA ILE A 93 -8.21 2.31 -14.14
C ILE A 93 -9.67 2.39 -13.73
N THR A 94 -10.31 1.25 -13.46
CA THR A 94 -11.65 1.22 -12.86
C THR A 94 -11.56 0.57 -11.48
N ALA A 95 -12.09 1.25 -10.48
CA ALA A 95 -11.99 0.82 -9.09
C ALA A 95 -13.29 1.09 -8.32
N ASN A 96 -13.62 0.19 -7.40
CA ASN A 96 -14.73 0.37 -6.45
C ASN A 96 -14.23 1.18 -5.26
N TRP A 97 -14.06 2.47 -5.47
CA TRP A 97 -13.47 3.39 -4.53
C TRP A 97 -13.97 4.81 -4.81
N TYR A 98 -14.23 5.60 -3.79
CA TYR A 98 -14.60 6.99 -3.93
C TYR A 98 -13.48 7.92 -3.44
N ASN A 99 -12.95 8.75 -4.34
CA ASN A 99 -12.22 9.93 -3.92
C ASN A 99 -13.24 11.02 -3.63
N THR A 100 -13.28 11.52 -2.41
CA THR A 100 -14.20 12.56 -1.92
C THR A 100 -13.78 13.94 -2.43
N PRO A 101 -14.32 14.49 -3.55
CA PRO A 101 -13.99 15.82 -4.09
C PRO A 101 -14.13 16.95 -3.07
N ASP A 102 -15.00 16.80 -2.08
CA ASP A 102 -15.14 17.69 -0.92
C ASP A 102 -13.83 17.84 -0.14
N LYS A 103 -12.99 16.79 0.00
CA LYS A 103 -11.66 16.89 0.64
C LYS A 103 -10.72 17.85 -0.07
N TYR A 104 -10.97 18.17 -1.33
CA TYR A 104 -10.12 19.06 -2.10
C TYR A 104 -10.51 20.53 -1.93
N HIS A 105 -11.70 20.82 -1.36
CA HIS A 105 -12.31 22.11 -0.98
C HIS A 105 -12.25 23.26 -2.00
N HIS A 106 -11.21 23.41 -2.83
CA HIS A 106 -11.09 24.24 -4.03
C HIS A 106 -9.97 23.69 -4.94
N SER A 107 -9.95 24.05 -6.23
CA SER A 107 -8.84 23.72 -7.13
C SER A 107 -7.50 24.15 -6.54
N GLY A 108 -6.46 23.32 -6.64
CA GLY A 108 -5.20 23.58 -5.95
C GLY A 108 -3.98 23.00 -6.66
N LYS A 109 -2.84 23.68 -6.50
CA LYS A 109 -1.53 23.21 -6.99
C LYS A 109 -0.96 22.17 -6.03
N ASN A 110 -0.20 21.21 -6.58
CA ASN A 110 0.52 20.17 -5.82
C ASN A 110 -0.36 19.29 -4.91
N LYS A 111 -1.63 19.12 -5.25
CA LYS A 111 -2.57 18.25 -4.55
C LYS A 111 -2.37 16.80 -5.00
N GLU A 112 -2.70 15.85 -4.13
CA GLU A 112 -2.46 14.43 -4.34
C GLU A 112 -3.77 13.63 -4.33
N VAL A 113 -3.89 12.70 -5.27
CA VAL A 113 -4.99 11.74 -5.42
C VAL A 113 -4.42 10.33 -5.30
N TYR A 114 -5.08 9.47 -4.54
CA TYR A 114 -4.56 8.14 -4.16
C TYR A 114 -5.45 7.03 -4.66
N VAL A 115 -5.03 6.29 -5.68
CA VAL A 115 -5.82 5.16 -6.18
C VAL A 115 -5.36 3.87 -5.50
N PRO A 116 -6.15 3.25 -4.59
CA PRO A 116 -5.79 1.98 -3.99
C PRO A 116 -5.89 0.84 -5.01
N PHE A 117 -4.78 0.17 -5.31
CA PHE A 117 -4.75 -0.89 -6.33
C PHE A 117 -5.59 -2.10 -5.94
N ARG A 118 -5.80 -2.36 -4.65
CA ARG A 118 -6.66 -3.46 -4.17
C ARG A 118 -8.12 -3.32 -4.60
N LEU A 119 -8.58 -2.09 -4.84
CA LEU A 119 -9.95 -1.80 -5.27
C LEU A 119 -10.04 -1.65 -6.79
N ALA A 120 -8.90 -1.62 -7.49
CA ALA A 120 -8.85 -1.60 -8.94
C ALA A 120 -9.17 -2.99 -9.50
N HIS A 121 -10.31 -3.13 -10.16
CA HIS A 121 -10.71 -4.38 -10.81
C HIS A 121 -10.34 -4.40 -12.30
N SER A 122 -10.05 -3.26 -12.90
CA SER A 122 -9.47 -3.19 -14.25
C SER A 122 -8.41 -2.10 -14.37
N ILE A 123 -7.32 -2.43 -15.07
CA ILE A 123 -6.28 -1.48 -15.49
C ILE A 123 -5.99 -1.81 -16.96
N ASP A 124 -6.38 -0.91 -17.85
CA ASP A 124 -6.19 -1.06 -19.29
C ASP A 124 -5.33 0.08 -19.83
N CYS A 125 -4.19 -0.24 -20.43
CA CYS A 125 -3.29 0.72 -21.02
C CYS A 125 -3.16 0.47 -22.51
N ASP A 126 -3.14 1.56 -23.29
CA ASP A 126 -2.87 1.47 -24.71
C ASP A 126 -1.47 0.88 -24.96
N LYS A 127 -1.47 -0.27 -25.61
CA LYS A 127 -0.26 -0.79 -26.24
C LYS A 127 -0.18 -0.06 -27.58
N ASP A 128 0.96 0.56 -27.91
CA ASP A 128 1.12 1.20 -29.22
C ASP A 128 0.73 0.17 -30.30
N ALA A 129 0.03 0.61 -31.34
CA ALA A 129 -0.29 -0.21 -32.51
C ALA A 129 1.01 -0.58 -33.26
N LYS A 130 1.78 -1.53 -32.68
CA LYS A 130 2.87 -2.33 -33.25
C LYS A 130 3.29 -3.39 -32.21
N ALA A 131 2.33 -4.21 -31.80
CA ALA A 131 2.56 -5.54 -31.22
C ALA A 131 1.25 -6.35 -31.21
N SER A 132 0.70 -6.60 -32.41
CA SER A 132 -0.15 -7.78 -32.66
C SER A 132 0.83 -8.86 -33.14
N THR A 133 1.03 -9.99 -32.45
CA THR A 133 0.07 -11.09 -32.37
C THR A 133 0.50 -12.07 -31.26
N LYS A 134 -0.39 -12.38 -30.31
CA LYS A 134 -0.72 -13.78 -29.99
C LYS A 134 -2.06 -13.86 -29.27
N LYS A 135 -3.05 -14.25 -30.06
CA LYS A 135 -4.41 -14.63 -29.68
C LYS A 135 -4.33 -15.83 -28.73
N SER A 136 -4.65 -15.64 -27.45
CA SER A 136 -4.85 -16.75 -26.52
C SER A 136 -6.21 -17.39 -26.82
N LYS A 137 -6.18 -18.54 -27.48
CA LYS A 137 -7.35 -19.41 -27.62
C LYS A 137 -7.51 -20.17 -26.29
N THR A 138 -8.66 -19.95 -25.67
CA THR A 138 -9.24 -20.77 -24.62
C THR A 138 -9.43 -22.22 -25.10
N THR A 139 -8.84 -23.18 -24.39
CA THR A 139 -9.33 -24.56 -24.37
C THR A 139 -9.41 -25.06 -22.94
N THR A 140 -10.66 -25.27 -22.54
CA THR A 140 -11.15 -25.93 -21.35
C THR A 140 -10.57 -27.34 -21.23
N LYS A 141 -9.97 -27.70 -20.09
CA LYS A 141 -9.92 -29.11 -19.68
C LYS A 141 -10.05 -29.27 -18.16
N LYS A 142 -11.07 -30.06 -17.85
CA LYS A 142 -11.65 -30.37 -16.54
C LYS A 142 -10.73 -31.28 -15.72
N LYS A 143 -10.71 -30.98 -14.42
CA LYS A 143 -10.18 -31.71 -13.26
C LYS A 143 -10.29 -33.25 -13.37
N LYS A 144 -9.24 -33.96 -12.94
CA LYS A 144 -9.39 -35.28 -12.32
C LYS A 144 -8.40 -35.48 -11.17
N THR A 145 -8.98 -35.74 -10.02
CA THR A 145 -8.42 -36.09 -8.72
C THR A 145 -7.88 -37.52 -8.76
N THR A 146 -6.73 -37.79 -8.14
CA THR A 146 -6.43 -39.12 -7.58
C THR A 146 -5.48 -39.00 -6.39
N THR A 147 -6.03 -39.39 -5.24
CA THR A 147 -5.45 -39.64 -3.94
C THR A 147 -4.44 -40.79 -4.01
N LYS A 148 -3.27 -40.67 -3.34
CA LYS A 148 -2.53 -41.84 -2.85
C LYS A 148 -1.79 -41.54 -1.54
N LYS A 149 -1.80 -42.57 -0.71
CA LYS A 149 -1.72 -42.62 0.75
C LYS A 149 -0.27 -42.64 1.25
N ARG A 150 -0.09 -42.01 2.41
CA ARG A 150 1.03 -42.04 3.36
C ARG A 150 1.70 -43.43 3.52
N LYS A 151 3.04 -43.43 3.61
CA LYS A 151 3.80 -44.43 4.38
C LYS A 151 4.88 -43.75 5.23
N THR A 152 4.75 -43.99 6.53
CA THR A 152 5.67 -43.71 7.64
C THR A 152 6.82 -44.70 7.63
N THR A 153 8.04 -44.22 7.90
CA THR A 153 9.13 -45.04 8.45
C THR A 153 9.98 -44.23 9.42
N THR A 154 10.06 -44.76 10.62
CA THR A 154 10.75 -44.33 11.84
C THR A 154 12.20 -44.85 11.85
N LYS A 155 13.15 -44.06 12.36
CA LYS A 155 14.38 -44.41 13.11
C LYS A 155 15.39 -43.25 12.98
N LYS A 156 16.30 -42.94 13.90
CA LYS A 156 16.45 -43.02 15.37
C LYS A 156 17.70 -42.17 15.64
N ARG A 157 17.65 -41.38 16.71
CA ARG A 157 18.74 -40.60 17.33
C ARG A 157 20.08 -41.36 17.48
N LYS A 158 21.21 -40.68 17.25
CA LYS A 158 22.40 -40.73 18.13
C LYS A 158 23.31 -39.50 17.96
N THR A 159 24.08 -39.28 19.01
CA THR A 159 24.64 -38.04 19.56
C THR A 159 26.12 -37.81 19.23
N THR A 160 26.51 -36.53 19.26
CA THR A 160 27.78 -35.92 19.74
C THR A 160 29.13 -36.30 19.13
N THR A 161 29.84 -35.28 18.64
CA THR A 161 31.26 -35.04 18.96
C THR A 161 31.59 -33.53 18.93
N LYS A 162 32.27 -33.08 19.98
CA LYS A 162 32.83 -31.73 20.18
C LYS A 162 33.95 -31.43 19.17
N LYS A 163 34.05 -30.19 18.70
CA LYS A 163 35.36 -29.57 18.40
C LYS A 163 35.32 -28.05 18.63
N LYS A 164 36.34 -27.56 19.34
CA LYS A 164 36.53 -26.18 19.81
C LYS A 164 37.00 -25.24 18.70
N SER A 165 36.63 -23.97 18.89
CA SER A 165 37.39 -22.74 18.61
C SER A 165 37.70 -22.36 17.15
N HIS A 166 36.99 -21.33 16.66
CA HIS A 166 37.64 -20.07 16.31
C HIS A 166 36.71 -18.91 16.65
N LYS A 167 37.17 -18.06 17.58
CA LYS A 167 36.49 -16.85 18.02
C LYS A 167 36.76 -15.76 16.97
N THR A 168 35.99 -15.77 15.89
CA THR A 168 35.97 -14.64 14.96
C THR A 168 35.12 -13.57 15.63
N SER A 169 35.77 -12.51 16.09
CA SER A 169 35.16 -11.29 16.58
C SER A 169 34.27 -10.70 15.49
N SER A 170 33.00 -11.11 15.47
CA SER A 170 31.96 -10.34 14.80
C SER A 170 31.86 -9.04 15.57
N VAL A 171 32.37 -7.96 14.97
CA VAL A 171 32.01 -6.60 15.34
C VAL A 171 30.49 -6.52 15.18
N SER A 172 29.77 -6.83 16.25
CA SER A 172 28.39 -6.43 16.40
C SER A 172 28.45 -4.91 16.52
N SER A 173 28.24 -4.24 15.40
CA SER A 173 27.78 -2.86 15.41
C SER A 173 26.55 -2.88 16.32
N GLN A 174 26.74 -2.44 17.56
CA GLN A 174 25.69 -2.43 18.58
C GLN A 174 24.68 -1.38 18.10
N SER A 175 23.77 -1.77 17.19
CA SER A 175 22.57 -1.00 16.94
C SER A 175 21.84 -1.02 18.27
N HIS A 176 21.89 0.07 19.02
CA HIS A 176 21.13 0.21 20.26
C HIS A 176 19.66 -0.07 19.92
N GLY A 177 19.20 -1.26 20.28
CA GLY A 177 17.82 -1.68 20.10
C GLY A 177 16.94 -0.93 21.09
N PHE A 178 15.72 -0.63 20.68
CA PHE A 178 14.68 -0.07 21.51
C PHE A 178 13.83 -1.20 22.07
N ASP A 179 13.70 -1.24 23.38
CA ASP A 179 12.69 -2.03 24.07
C ASP A 179 11.40 -1.23 24.14
N GLY A 180 10.29 -1.82 23.70
CA GLY A 180 9.04 -1.09 23.61
C GLY A 180 7.80 -1.97 23.45
N LYS A 181 6.72 -1.30 23.09
CA LYS A 181 5.44 -1.91 22.76
C LYS A 181 5.15 -1.71 21.28
N ALA A 182 4.41 -2.65 20.71
CA ALA A 182 3.79 -2.47 19.40
C ALA A 182 2.28 -2.59 19.48
N THR A 183 1.60 -1.65 18.84
CA THR A 183 0.16 -1.68 18.57
C THR A 183 -0.07 -1.67 17.06
N PHE A 184 -1.31 -1.44 16.63
CA PHE A 184 -1.62 -1.18 15.24
C PHE A 184 -2.56 0.01 15.09
N PHE A 185 -2.46 0.69 13.94
CA PHE A 185 -3.29 1.83 13.57
C PHE A 185 -3.99 1.62 12.22
N THR A 186 -4.86 2.56 11.84
CA THR A 186 -5.42 2.64 10.49
C THR A 186 -4.62 3.68 9.70
N PRO A 187 -3.79 3.29 8.72
CA PRO A 187 -2.95 4.23 8.01
C PRO A 187 -3.71 5.21 7.12
N ASN A 188 -3.10 6.39 6.96
CA ASN A 188 -3.56 7.50 6.14
C ASN A 188 -2.34 8.27 5.61
N GLN A 189 -2.46 9.57 5.31
CA GLN A 189 -1.29 10.45 5.20
C GLN A 189 -0.55 10.51 6.53
N GLY A 190 0.65 9.94 6.58
CA GLY A 190 1.48 10.04 7.77
C GLY A 190 2.23 11.37 7.85
N ALA A 191 2.75 11.68 9.04
CA ALA A 191 3.54 12.87 9.34
C ALA A 191 4.77 13.04 8.41
N CYS A 192 5.29 11.95 7.84
CA CYS A 192 6.37 12.00 6.85
C CYS A 192 5.94 12.47 5.44
N GLY A 193 4.64 12.70 5.23
CA GLY A 193 4.01 13.15 4.00
C GLY A 193 3.67 12.04 2.99
N GLU A 194 3.99 10.78 3.30
CA GLU A 194 3.61 9.64 2.49
C GLU A 194 2.22 9.15 2.93
N TRP A 195 1.38 8.79 1.96
CA TRP A 195 0.14 8.07 2.27
C TRP A 195 0.38 6.58 2.20
N ASN A 196 -0.27 5.87 3.11
CA ASN A 196 -0.16 4.44 3.23
C ASN A 196 -1.53 3.85 3.57
N ASP A 197 -1.71 2.55 3.35
CA ASP A 197 -2.91 1.80 3.73
C ASP A 197 -2.60 0.59 4.61
N ASN A 198 -3.64 -0.12 5.02
CA ASN A 198 -3.55 -1.26 5.94
C ASN A 198 -2.56 -2.36 5.51
N ASN A 199 -2.21 -2.44 4.23
CA ASN A 199 -1.35 -3.47 3.64
C ASN A 199 0.12 -3.08 3.53
N ASP A 200 0.45 -1.80 3.71
CA ASP A 200 1.82 -1.32 3.63
C ASP A 200 2.65 -1.80 4.81
N MET A 201 3.92 -2.16 4.61
CA MET A 201 4.83 -2.56 5.70
C MET A 201 5.45 -1.30 6.33
N ILE A 202 4.68 -0.62 7.16
CA ILE A 202 5.03 0.68 7.74
C ILE A 202 4.79 0.73 9.24
N ALA A 203 5.33 1.78 9.86
CA ALA A 203 5.08 2.12 11.25
C ALA A 203 5.02 3.63 11.48
N ALA A 204 4.28 4.01 12.53
CA ALA A 204 4.40 5.28 13.22
C ALA A 204 5.32 5.12 14.45
N VAL A 205 6.11 6.14 14.77
CA VAL A 205 6.94 6.15 15.99
C VAL A 205 6.47 7.22 16.97
N GLY A 206 6.73 7.01 18.26
CA GLY A 206 6.39 7.96 19.32
C GLY A 206 6.96 9.36 19.10
N GLY A 207 6.26 10.36 19.64
CA GLY A 207 6.54 11.78 19.42
C GLY A 207 7.96 12.22 19.72
N GLU A 208 8.56 11.70 20.79
CA GLU A 208 9.94 12.01 21.15
C GLU A 208 10.97 11.55 20.10
N LEU A 209 10.74 10.40 19.44
CA LEU A 209 11.60 9.94 18.35
C LEU A 209 11.32 10.69 17.06
N TYR A 210 10.06 11.04 16.81
CA TYR A 210 9.70 11.81 15.63
C TYR A 210 10.24 13.26 15.71
N GLY A 211 10.19 13.89 16.88
CA GLY A 211 10.53 15.30 17.06
C GLY A 211 9.39 16.21 16.62
N SER A 212 9.71 17.30 15.92
CA SER A 212 8.68 18.31 15.54
C SER A 212 7.71 17.80 14.47
N TYR A 213 6.41 17.80 14.76
CA TYR A 213 5.35 17.46 13.80
C TYR A 213 5.14 18.50 12.70
N SER A 214 5.63 19.73 12.89
CA SER A 214 5.54 20.80 11.88
C SER A 214 6.47 20.58 10.69
N LYS A 215 7.39 19.60 10.78
CA LYS A 215 8.40 19.31 9.76
C LYS A 215 8.50 17.80 9.56
N LYS A 216 8.99 17.40 8.40
CA LYS A 216 9.35 16.00 8.13
C LYS A 216 10.54 15.61 9.01
N SER A 217 10.37 14.58 9.84
CA SER A 217 11.42 14.10 10.74
C SER A 217 12.61 13.46 10.00
N SER A 218 13.78 13.46 10.62
CA SER A 218 14.97 12.73 10.16
C SER A 218 14.81 11.21 10.24
N VAL A 219 13.83 10.69 11.00
CA VAL A 219 13.52 9.25 11.03
C VAL A 219 12.66 8.79 9.86
N CYS A 220 12.03 9.72 9.14
CA CYS A 220 11.17 9.40 8.01
C CYS A 220 11.91 8.63 6.91
N GLY A 221 11.33 7.51 6.48
CA GLY A 221 11.89 6.65 5.44
C GLY A 221 12.96 5.67 5.96
N LYS A 222 13.39 5.77 7.22
CA LYS A 222 14.27 4.76 7.82
C LYS A 222 13.52 3.44 7.96
N LYS A 223 14.25 2.34 7.80
CA LYS A 223 13.72 0.99 7.99
C LYS A 223 14.09 0.48 9.37
N VAL A 224 13.21 -0.31 9.94
CA VAL A 224 13.44 -0.98 11.23
C VAL A 224 13.04 -2.44 11.15
N LEU A 225 13.71 -3.28 11.93
CA LEU A 225 13.29 -4.65 12.20
C LEU A 225 12.62 -4.69 13.57
N VAL A 226 11.36 -5.11 13.62
CA VAL A 226 10.57 -5.24 14.85
C VAL A 226 10.40 -6.71 15.17
N THR A 227 10.78 -7.13 16.38
CA THR A 227 10.71 -8.52 16.84
C THR A 227 9.77 -8.63 18.03
N ASN A 228 8.77 -9.49 17.94
CA ASN A 228 7.90 -9.81 19.06
C ASN A 228 8.64 -10.77 20.03
N LYS A 229 8.81 -10.31 21.28
CA LYS A 229 9.55 -11.05 22.31
C LYS A 229 8.86 -12.35 22.75
N ALA A 230 7.55 -12.44 22.62
CA ALA A 230 6.79 -13.61 23.05
C ALA A 230 6.90 -14.80 22.09
N ASN A 231 7.11 -14.56 20.79
CA ASN A 231 7.12 -15.62 19.78
C ASN A 231 8.35 -15.61 18.85
N GLY A 232 9.24 -14.64 18.99
CA GLY A 232 10.47 -14.51 18.20
C GLY A 232 10.25 -14.13 16.73
N LYS A 233 9.03 -13.82 16.30
CA LYS A 233 8.75 -13.41 14.91
C LYS A 233 9.14 -11.95 14.70
N SER A 234 9.65 -11.66 13.50
CA SER A 234 10.06 -10.31 13.12
C SER A 234 9.41 -9.82 11.83
N VAL A 235 9.26 -8.50 11.72
CA VAL A 235 8.79 -7.81 10.52
C VAL A 235 9.67 -6.59 10.23
N LYS A 236 9.96 -6.37 8.94
CA LYS A 236 10.65 -5.15 8.48
C LYS A 236 9.61 -4.13 8.07
N VAL A 237 9.72 -2.91 8.60
CA VAL A 237 8.81 -1.81 8.29
C VAL A 237 9.57 -0.52 8.00
N THR A 238 8.93 0.40 7.28
CA THR A 238 9.45 1.75 7.03
C THR A 238 8.73 2.75 7.93
N ILE A 239 9.47 3.65 8.58
CA ILE A 239 8.87 4.72 9.38
C ILE A 239 8.29 5.77 8.44
N THR A 240 6.97 5.95 8.47
CA THR A 240 6.25 6.88 7.58
C THR A 240 5.34 7.84 8.33
N ASP A 241 5.24 7.70 9.65
CA ASP A 241 4.28 8.45 10.44
C ASP A 241 4.77 8.69 11.87
N ALA A 242 4.03 9.51 12.60
CA ALA A 242 4.23 9.78 14.01
C ALA A 242 2.99 9.34 14.81
N CYS A 243 3.20 8.76 15.98
CA CYS A 243 2.14 8.47 16.93
C CYS A 243 2.26 9.43 18.11
N GLU A 244 1.38 10.43 18.16
CA GLU A 244 1.45 11.51 19.17
C GLU A 244 1.18 11.01 20.58
N SER A 245 0.29 10.03 20.74
CA SER A 245 -0.06 9.41 22.02
C SER A 245 0.92 8.32 22.46
N CYS A 246 1.92 7.99 21.65
CA CYS A 246 2.84 6.89 21.91
C CYS A 246 4.10 7.38 22.63
N ASP A 247 4.53 6.61 23.63
CA ASP A 247 5.82 6.80 24.29
C ASP A 247 6.98 6.67 23.28
N LYS A 248 8.15 7.21 23.63
CA LYS A 248 9.35 7.25 22.78
C LYS A 248 9.64 5.95 22.01
N THR A 249 9.59 4.79 22.67
CA THR A 249 9.97 3.49 22.06
C THR A 249 8.78 2.67 21.58
N HIS A 250 7.56 3.19 21.71
CA HIS A 250 6.35 2.55 21.18
C HIS A 250 6.33 2.73 19.65
N ILE A 251 6.17 1.60 18.96
CA ILE A 251 6.06 1.54 17.51
C ILE A 251 4.65 1.09 17.09
N ASP A 252 3.90 1.94 16.39
CA ASP A 252 2.53 1.64 15.99
C ASP A 252 2.52 1.11 14.55
N LEU A 253 2.17 -0.15 14.36
CA LEU A 253 2.36 -0.87 13.10
C LEU A 253 1.12 -0.76 12.19
N SER A 254 1.30 -0.83 10.88
CA SER A 254 0.15 -1.12 10.02
C SER A 254 -0.45 -2.50 10.36
N PRO A 255 -1.74 -2.76 10.04
CA PRO A 255 -2.37 -4.05 10.24
C PRO A 255 -1.60 -5.21 9.58
N ALA A 256 -1.13 -5.03 8.35
CA ALA A 256 -0.36 -6.06 7.67
C ALA A 256 1.00 -6.34 8.33
N ALA A 257 1.68 -5.32 8.89
CA ALA A 257 2.91 -5.52 9.63
C ALA A 257 2.67 -6.20 10.98
N PHE A 258 1.66 -5.75 11.73
CA PHE A 258 1.28 -6.34 13.02
C PHE A 258 0.91 -7.82 12.89
N ALA A 259 0.11 -8.17 11.88
CA ALA A 259 -0.32 -9.54 11.61
C ALA A 259 0.84 -10.52 11.30
N LYS A 260 2.03 -10.02 10.94
CA LYS A 260 3.23 -10.87 10.75
C LYS A 260 3.80 -11.35 12.08
N ILE A 261 3.64 -10.58 13.16
CA ILE A 261 4.31 -10.81 14.43
C ILE A 261 3.34 -11.05 15.61
N GLY A 262 2.03 -10.80 15.46
CA GLY A 262 1.03 -11.00 16.50
C GLY A 262 -0.38 -11.21 15.98
N LYS A 263 -1.32 -11.41 16.90
CA LYS A 263 -2.77 -11.50 16.63
C LYS A 263 -3.44 -10.20 17.08
N PHE A 264 -4.38 -9.67 16.29
CA PHE A 264 -5.08 -8.42 16.60
C PHE A 264 -5.75 -8.44 17.98
N ASP A 265 -6.32 -9.59 18.39
CA ASP A 265 -6.96 -9.77 19.71
C ASP A 265 -6.02 -9.53 20.90
N THR A 266 -4.69 -9.61 20.68
CA THR A 266 -3.71 -9.29 21.72
C THR A 266 -3.62 -7.78 21.98
N GLY A 267 -3.94 -6.95 20.98
CA GLY A 267 -3.91 -5.48 21.06
C GLY A 267 -2.49 -4.90 21.11
N VAL A 268 -1.74 -5.24 22.15
CA VAL A 268 -0.41 -4.71 22.46
C VAL A 268 0.61 -5.85 22.57
N LEU A 269 1.71 -5.76 21.81
CA LEU A 269 2.80 -6.72 21.84
C LEU A 269 4.02 -6.12 22.57
N LYS A 270 4.72 -6.93 23.37
CA LYS A 270 6.06 -6.58 23.84
C LYS A 270 7.06 -6.86 22.72
N VAL A 271 7.79 -5.82 22.29
CA VAL A 271 8.71 -5.92 21.16
C VAL A 271 10.08 -5.35 21.51
N GLU A 272 11.08 -5.78 20.75
CA GLU A 272 12.33 -5.05 20.56
C GLU A 272 12.42 -4.64 19.09
N TRP A 273 13.03 -3.48 18.81
CA TRP A 273 13.24 -3.06 17.42
C TRP A 273 14.49 -2.20 17.24
N HIS A 274 15.08 -2.22 16.05
CA HIS A 274 16.27 -1.42 15.73
C HIS A 274 16.26 -0.98 14.27
N TYR A 275 17.01 0.08 13.96
CA TYR A 275 17.24 0.55 12.59
C TYR A 275 18.07 -0.47 11.78
N ILE A 276 17.74 -0.61 10.49
CA ILE A 276 18.43 -1.51 9.53
C ILE A 276 18.80 -0.80 8.23
#